data_AF-A0A8T7LI14-F1
#
_entry.id   AF-A0A8T7LI14-F1
#
_cell.length_a   1.000
_cell.length_b   1.000
_cell.length_c   1.000
_cell.angle_alpha   90.00
_cell.angle_beta   90.00
_cell.angle_gamma   90.00
#
_symmetry.space_group_name_H-M   'P 1'
#
loop_
_entity.id
_entity.type
_entity.pdbx_description
1 polymer ?
#
loop_
_entity_poly.entity_id
_entity_poly.type
_entity_poly.pdbx_seq_one_letter_code
_entity_poly.pdbx_strand_id
1 'polypeptide(L)'
;MISSEHPAPTRREPSSTRERILEAALDIFASKGYHDARLDDIVETARISKGSIYFYFPNKERLFLALVDQFADLLERRASESIARQPRVGIARVRAAVVAVLETFGKYRRPAKILLVQAAGLGAAFEKKRLEVTDRFAVLIKLHLDEAIAVGDIRPVDTTVVAHAWMGAIYNLVIRWVITGDPPADRIPPTLVPLLLRSVGYPVEDEGDR
;
A
#
# COMPACT_ATOMS: atom_id res chain seq x y z
N MET A 1 21.47 6.66 25.00
CA MET A 1 20.09 6.13 24.98
C MET A 1 20.01 5.10 23.87
N ILE A 2 19.42 3.96 24.18
CA ILE A 2 19.61 2.68 23.49
C ILE A 2 18.73 2.65 22.24
N SER A 3 19.31 2.49 21.05
CA SER A 3 18.57 2.24 19.80
C SER A 3 17.78 0.95 19.91
N SER A 4 16.46 1.05 19.91
CA SER A 4 15.55 -0.10 19.82
C SER A 4 15.30 -0.44 18.36
N GLU A 5 16.20 -1.24 17.78
CA GLU A 5 15.91 -1.97 16.54
C GLU A 5 14.73 -2.92 16.80
N HIS A 6 13.56 -2.58 16.25
CA HIS A 6 12.43 -3.47 16.22
C HIS A 6 12.73 -4.64 15.27
N PRO A 7 12.60 -5.90 15.73
CA PRO A 7 12.79 -7.04 14.85
C PRO A 7 11.75 -7.02 13.72
N ALA A 8 12.21 -7.22 12.49
CA ALA A 8 11.34 -7.40 11.33
C ALA A 8 10.34 -8.55 11.58
N PRO A 9 9.09 -8.46 11.11
CA PRO A 9 8.10 -9.51 11.33
C PRO A 9 8.62 -10.85 10.79
N THR A 10 8.50 -11.90 11.60
CA THR A 10 8.88 -13.28 11.28
C THR A 10 8.21 -13.72 9.98
N ARG A 11 9.01 -14.13 8.99
CA ARG A 11 8.53 -14.64 7.69
C ARG A 11 7.65 -15.87 7.96
N ARG A 12 6.34 -15.75 7.68
CA ARG A 12 5.38 -16.84 7.84
C ARG A 12 5.67 -17.90 6.77
N GLU A 13 5.64 -19.18 7.13
CA GLU A 13 5.78 -20.26 6.15
C GLU A 13 4.68 -20.14 5.07
N PRO A 14 5.03 -20.23 3.78
CA PRO A 14 4.05 -20.14 2.70
C PRO A 14 2.99 -21.24 2.83
N SER A 15 1.72 -20.87 2.83
CA SER A 15 0.60 -21.80 3.01
C SER A 15 0.20 -22.53 1.72
N SER A 16 0.70 -22.08 0.57
CA SER A 16 0.42 -22.69 -0.75
C SER A 16 1.59 -22.56 -1.72
N THR A 17 1.61 -23.41 -2.76
CA THR A 17 2.56 -23.30 -3.88
C THR A 17 2.50 -21.92 -4.55
N ARG A 18 1.30 -21.33 -4.66
CA ARG A 18 1.12 -19.99 -5.22
C ARG A 18 1.85 -18.92 -4.37
N GLU A 19 1.74 -19.00 -3.05
CA GLU A 19 2.45 -18.09 -2.14
C GLU A 19 3.96 -18.26 -2.21
N ARG A 20 4.45 -19.51 -2.29
CA ARG A 20 5.89 -19.79 -2.50
C ARG A 20 6.42 -19.13 -3.77
N ILE A 21 5.66 -19.21 -4.86
CA ILE A 21 6.03 -18.56 -6.12
C ILE A 21 6.10 -17.04 -5.96
N LEU A 22 5.08 -16.43 -5.33
CA LEU A 22 5.03 -14.98 -5.14
C LEU A 22 6.18 -14.48 -4.26
N GLU A 23 6.48 -15.18 -3.16
CA GLU A 23 7.62 -14.82 -2.30
C GLU A 23 8.96 -14.93 -3.03
N ALA A 24 9.19 -16.03 -3.75
CA ALA A 24 10.40 -16.21 -4.55
C ALA A 24 10.50 -15.14 -5.65
N ALA A 25 9.39 -14.82 -6.32
CA ALA A 25 9.34 -13.79 -7.34
C ALA A 25 9.71 -12.42 -6.78
N LEU A 26 9.20 -12.06 -5.60
CA LEU A 26 9.53 -10.81 -4.94
C LEU A 26 11.04 -10.72 -4.63
N ASP A 27 11.65 -11.80 -4.14
CA ASP A 27 13.10 -11.85 -3.86
C ASP A 27 13.95 -11.77 -5.15
N ILE A 28 13.52 -12.42 -6.23
CA ILE A 28 14.19 -12.35 -7.54
C ILE A 28 14.05 -10.96 -8.16
N PHE A 29 12.86 -10.36 -8.14
CA PHE A 29 12.67 -8.99 -8.64
C PHE A 29 13.44 -7.97 -7.81
N ALA A 30 13.52 -8.17 -6.49
CA ALA A 30 14.32 -7.32 -5.62
C ALA A 30 15.82 -7.35 -5.93
N SER A 31 16.34 -8.51 -6.34
CA SER A 31 17.77 -8.71 -6.56
C SER A 31 18.20 -8.40 -7.98
N LYS A 32 17.40 -8.79 -8.99
CA LYS A 32 17.73 -8.65 -10.41
C LYS A 32 16.97 -7.52 -11.12
N GLY A 33 15.93 -6.97 -10.50
CA GLY A 33 14.99 -6.08 -11.19
C GLY A 33 14.04 -6.85 -12.12
N TYR A 34 13.01 -6.15 -12.63
CA TYR A 34 12.00 -6.78 -13.47
C TYR A 34 12.56 -7.33 -14.79
N HIS A 35 13.42 -6.57 -15.49
CA HIS A 35 13.88 -6.94 -16.83
C HIS A 35 14.77 -8.19 -16.81
N ASP A 36 15.74 -8.28 -15.90
CA ASP A 36 16.71 -9.38 -15.87
C ASP A 36 16.20 -10.63 -15.15
N ALA A 37 15.16 -10.50 -14.33
CA ALA A 37 14.49 -11.64 -13.71
C ALA A 37 13.91 -12.62 -14.74
N ARG A 38 14.16 -13.92 -14.54
CA ARG A 38 13.58 -15.01 -15.35
C ARG A 38 12.65 -15.87 -14.51
N LEU A 39 11.62 -16.45 -15.14
CA LEU A 39 10.74 -17.41 -14.47
C LEU A 39 11.51 -18.64 -13.96
N ASP A 40 12.58 -19.04 -14.66
CA ASP A 40 13.43 -20.16 -14.25
C ASP A 40 14.16 -19.86 -12.92
N ASP A 41 14.62 -18.61 -12.70
CA ASP A 41 15.21 -18.20 -11.41
C ASP A 41 14.22 -18.36 -10.25
N ILE A 42 12.94 -18.08 -10.53
CA ILE A 42 11.85 -18.15 -9.56
C ILE A 42 11.48 -19.61 -9.29
N VAL A 43 11.50 -20.47 -10.32
CA VAL A 43 11.29 -21.93 -10.17
C VAL A 43 12.33 -22.54 -9.22
N GLU A 44 13.60 -22.20 -9.43
CA GLU A 44 14.71 -22.67 -8.58
C GLU A 44 14.56 -22.16 -7.15
N THR A 45 14.32 -20.86 -6.98
CA THR A 45 14.17 -20.22 -5.66
C THR A 45 12.95 -20.74 -4.91
N ALA A 46 11.81 -20.91 -5.61
CA ALA A 46 10.59 -21.43 -5.02
C ALA A 46 10.64 -22.95 -4.79
N ARG A 47 11.64 -23.67 -5.32
CA ARG A 47 11.77 -25.15 -5.26
C ARG A 47 10.52 -25.87 -5.79
N ILE A 48 10.09 -25.51 -6.99
CA ILE A 48 8.93 -26.11 -7.68
C ILE A 48 9.34 -26.66 -9.04
N SER A 49 8.41 -27.34 -9.73
CA SER A 49 8.64 -27.74 -11.11
C SER A 49 8.41 -26.56 -12.07
N LYS A 50 9.04 -26.60 -13.25
CA LYS A 50 8.79 -25.64 -14.32
C LYS A 50 7.32 -25.67 -14.78
N GLY A 51 6.69 -26.84 -14.83
CA GLY A 51 5.26 -26.94 -15.15
C GLY A 51 4.37 -26.21 -14.13
N SER A 52 4.75 -26.26 -12.84
CA SER A 52 3.99 -25.60 -11.77
C SER A 52 3.97 -24.07 -11.92
N ILE A 53 5.07 -23.42 -12.30
CA ILE A 53 5.05 -21.96 -12.44
C ILE A 53 4.14 -21.51 -13.58
N TYR A 54 4.19 -22.19 -14.74
CA TYR A 54 3.37 -21.83 -15.90
C TYR A 54 1.89 -22.13 -15.70
N PHE A 55 1.55 -23.11 -14.84
CA PHE A 55 0.18 -23.35 -14.42
C PHE A 55 -0.41 -22.15 -13.65
N TYR A 56 0.33 -21.55 -12.73
CA TYR A 56 -0.15 -20.41 -11.94
C TYR A 56 0.03 -19.07 -12.64
N PHE A 57 1.15 -18.90 -13.35
CA PHE A 57 1.54 -17.64 -13.95
C PHE A 57 2.11 -17.88 -15.35
N PRO A 58 1.33 -17.62 -16.41
CA PRO A 58 1.73 -17.95 -17.77
C PRO A 58 2.92 -17.12 -18.26
N ASN A 59 3.18 -15.97 -17.66
CA ASN A 59 4.32 -15.12 -17.97
C ASN A 59 4.74 -14.25 -16.78
N LYS A 60 5.92 -13.62 -16.91
CA LYS A 60 6.52 -12.73 -15.90
C LYS A 60 5.66 -11.51 -15.56
N GLU A 61 4.98 -10.94 -16.56
CA GLU A 61 4.06 -9.81 -16.36
C GLU A 61 2.91 -10.20 -15.43
N ARG A 62 2.21 -11.30 -15.71
CA ARG A 62 1.09 -11.79 -14.88
C ARG A 62 1.52 -12.11 -13.44
N LEU A 63 2.72 -12.66 -13.27
CA LEU A 63 3.30 -12.88 -11.95
C LEU A 63 3.54 -11.57 -11.21
N PHE A 64 4.10 -10.56 -11.88
CA PHE A 64 4.35 -9.27 -11.27
C PHE A 64 3.05 -8.55 -10.90
N LEU A 65 2.06 -8.50 -11.81
CA LEU A 65 0.77 -7.87 -11.53
C LEU A 65 0.05 -8.54 -10.36
N ALA A 66 0.20 -9.86 -10.19
CA ALA A 66 -0.33 -10.57 -9.03
C ALA A 66 0.36 -10.20 -7.70
N LEU A 67 1.65 -9.83 -7.74
CA LEU A 67 2.34 -9.27 -6.56
C LEU A 67 1.81 -7.88 -6.21
N VAL A 68 1.53 -7.06 -7.22
CA VAL A 68 0.90 -5.73 -7.03
C VAL A 68 -0.46 -5.91 -6.35
N ASP A 69 -1.29 -6.83 -6.85
CA ASP A 69 -2.59 -7.15 -6.23
C ASP A 69 -2.44 -7.65 -4.79
N GLN A 70 -1.54 -8.60 -4.55
CA GLN A 70 -1.32 -9.14 -3.19
C GLN A 70 -0.90 -8.04 -2.20
N PHE A 71 -0.10 -7.08 -2.65
CA PHE A 71 0.34 -5.97 -1.83
C PHE A 71 -0.78 -4.93 -1.60
N ALA A 72 -1.57 -4.63 -2.63
CA ALA A 72 -2.77 -3.80 -2.47
C ALA A 72 -3.76 -4.42 -1.47
N ASP A 73 -4.03 -5.73 -1.59
CA ASP A 73 -4.92 -6.46 -0.68
C ASP A 73 -4.39 -6.45 0.76
N LEU A 74 -3.06 -6.48 0.96
CA LEU A 74 -2.47 -6.33 2.28
C LEU A 74 -2.80 -4.96 2.89
N LEU A 75 -2.63 -3.88 2.13
CA LEU A 75 -2.93 -2.53 2.59
C LEU A 75 -4.42 -2.34 2.88
N GLU A 76 -5.30 -2.85 2.02
CA GLU A 76 -6.75 -2.82 2.23
C GLU A 76 -7.18 -3.60 3.48
N ARG A 77 -6.60 -4.78 3.71
CA ARG A 77 -6.84 -5.54 4.96
C ARG A 77 -6.42 -4.74 6.18
N ARG A 78 -5.25 -4.08 6.15
CA ARG A 78 -4.77 -3.24 7.27
C ARG A 78 -5.67 -2.04 7.51
N ALA A 79 -6.14 -1.38 6.46
CA ALA A 79 -7.12 -0.31 6.55
C ALA A 79 -8.41 -0.81 7.22
N SER A 80 -8.97 -1.92 6.71
CA SER A 80 -10.21 -2.52 7.20
C SER A 80 -10.12 -2.95 8.67
N GLU A 81 -9.02 -3.58 9.07
CA GLU A 81 -8.74 -3.93 10.47
C GLU A 81 -8.69 -2.69 11.36
N SER A 82 -8.10 -1.59 10.89
CA SER A 82 -8.01 -0.32 11.62
C SER A 82 -9.38 0.35 11.77
N ILE A 83 -10.19 0.33 10.71
CA ILE A 83 -11.57 0.83 10.69
C ILE A 83 -12.45 0.04 11.67
N ALA A 84 -12.36 -1.29 11.65
CA ALA A 84 -13.19 -2.16 12.50
C ALA A 84 -12.93 -1.96 14.00
N ARG A 85 -11.74 -1.48 14.38
CA ARG A 85 -11.41 -1.13 15.77
C ARG A 85 -11.95 0.23 16.21
N GLN A 86 -12.48 1.05 15.31
CA GLN A 86 -13.01 2.36 15.66
C GLN A 86 -14.42 2.23 16.27
N PRO A 87 -14.63 2.75 17.50
CA PRO A 87 -15.94 2.68 18.16
C PRO A 87 -16.97 3.62 17.52
N ARG A 88 -16.52 4.67 16.83
CA ARG A 88 -17.37 5.65 16.15
C ARG A 88 -17.23 5.52 14.63
N VAL A 89 -18.36 5.70 13.95
CA VAL A 89 -18.45 5.88 12.49
C VAL A 89 -17.93 7.26 12.10
N GLY A 90 -17.80 7.51 10.79
CA GLY A 90 -17.41 8.82 10.27
C GLY A 90 -15.89 9.01 10.16
N ILE A 91 -15.43 10.23 10.36
CA ILE A 91 -14.09 10.67 9.93
C ILE A 91 -12.95 9.99 10.69
N ALA A 92 -13.21 9.52 11.92
CA ALA A 92 -12.26 8.74 12.71
C ALA A 92 -11.84 7.43 12.00
N ARG A 93 -12.75 6.82 11.23
CA ARG A 93 -12.46 5.61 10.43
C ARG A 93 -11.52 5.93 9.28
N VAL A 94 -11.75 7.04 8.58
CA VAL A 94 -10.86 7.50 7.50
C VAL A 94 -9.47 7.78 8.06
N ARG A 95 -9.38 8.50 9.18
CA ARG A 95 -8.11 8.78 9.87
C ARG A 95 -7.36 7.49 10.18
N ALA A 96 -8.04 6.54 10.82
CA ALA A 96 -7.45 5.27 11.23
C ALA A 96 -6.98 4.42 10.02
N ALA A 97 -7.73 4.43 8.92
CA ALA A 97 -7.37 3.73 7.69
C ALA A 97 -6.11 4.33 7.05
N VAL A 98 -6.07 5.66 6.86
CA VAL A 98 -4.93 6.35 6.23
C VAL A 98 -3.66 6.17 7.06
N VAL A 99 -3.74 6.32 8.39
CA VAL A 99 -2.60 6.06 9.29
C VAL A 99 -2.10 4.63 9.14
N ALA A 100 -2.99 3.63 9.21
CA ALA A 100 -2.61 2.23 9.11
C ALA A 100 -1.93 1.89 7.78
N VAL A 101 -2.41 2.46 6.67
CA VAL A 101 -1.80 2.29 5.34
C VAL A 101 -0.40 2.89 5.30
N LEU A 102 -0.23 4.15 5.74
CA LEU A 102 1.06 4.83 5.75
C LEU A 102 2.09 4.13 6.66
N GLU A 103 1.68 3.68 7.84
CA GLU A 103 2.53 2.89 8.75
C GLU A 103 2.90 1.53 8.15
N THR A 104 1.97 0.90 7.41
CA THR A 104 2.25 -0.36 6.73
C THR A 104 3.32 -0.16 5.66
N PHE A 105 3.27 0.92 4.88
CA PHE A 105 4.36 1.24 3.94
C PHE A 105 5.72 1.29 4.64
N GLY A 106 5.81 1.94 5.81
CA GLY A 106 7.02 1.98 6.64
C GLY A 106 7.64 0.61 6.94
N LYS A 107 6.81 -0.42 7.11
CA LYS A 107 7.23 -1.81 7.39
C LYS A 107 7.63 -2.60 6.14
N TYR A 108 7.15 -2.19 4.97
CA TYR A 108 7.31 -2.93 3.71
C TYR A 108 8.01 -2.11 2.62
N ARG A 109 9.05 -1.33 2.98
CA ARG A 109 9.79 -0.47 2.02
C ARG A 109 10.32 -1.21 0.80
N ARG A 110 10.95 -2.38 0.99
CA ARG A 110 11.56 -3.17 -0.10
C ARG A 110 10.49 -3.67 -1.09
N PRO A 111 9.41 -4.36 -0.65
CA PRO A 111 8.29 -4.68 -1.53
C PRO A 111 7.68 -3.46 -2.23
N ALA A 112 7.44 -2.37 -1.50
CA ALA A 112 6.89 -1.14 -2.07
C ALA A 112 7.79 -0.56 -3.17
N LYS A 113 9.12 -0.58 -2.99
CA LYS A 113 10.10 -0.14 -4.02
C LYS A 113 9.99 -0.92 -5.31
N ILE A 114 9.88 -2.24 -5.21
CA ILE A 114 9.78 -3.11 -6.39
C ILE A 114 8.45 -2.84 -7.09
N LEU A 115 7.35 -2.90 -6.35
CA LEU A 115 6.01 -2.91 -6.93
C LEU A 115 5.54 -1.53 -7.41
N LEU A 116 6.01 -0.45 -6.80
CA LEU A 116 5.56 0.91 -7.12
C LEU A 116 6.55 1.70 -8.00
N VAL A 117 7.84 1.38 -7.96
CA VAL A 117 8.87 2.16 -8.66
C VAL A 117 9.46 1.40 -9.84
N GLN A 118 9.89 0.15 -9.64
CA GLN A 118 10.48 -0.64 -10.74
C GLN A 118 9.47 -0.99 -11.83
N ALA A 119 8.18 -0.94 -11.50
CA ALA A 119 7.08 -1.16 -12.43
C ALA A 119 6.75 0.06 -13.31
N ALA A 120 7.16 1.26 -12.91
CA ALA A 120 6.81 2.50 -13.59
C ALA A 120 7.44 2.53 -14.99
N GLY A 121 6.64 2.80 -16.01
CA GLY A 121 7.12 2.86 -17.40
C GLY A 121 7.31 1.51 -18.09
N LEU A 122 6.90 0.39 -17.49
CA LEU A 122 6.95 -0.93 -18.12
C LEU A 122 5.87 -1.18 -19.18
N GLY A 123 5.01 -0.19 -19.46
CA GLY A 123 4.01 -0.22 -20.52
C GLY A 123 2.56 -0.20 -20.02
N ALA A 124 1.62 -0.28 -20.97
CA ALA A 124 0.20 -0.01 -20.72
C ALA A 124 -0.45 -0.94 -19.69
N ALA A 125 -0.03 -2.21 -19.60
CA ALA A 125 -0.58 -3.16 -18.62
C ALA A 125 -0.24 -2.75 -17.18
N PHE A 126 0.99 -2.29 -16.94
CA PHE A 126 1.44 -1.83 -15.63
C PHE A 126 0.80 -0.51 -15.23
N GLU A 127 0.71 0.43 -16.18
CA GLU A 127 0.00 1.71 -15.95
C GLU A 127 -1.48 1.48 -15.64
N LYS A 128 -2.15 0.57 -16.38
CA LYS A 128 -3.53 0.19 -16.10
C LYS A 128 -3.67 -0.40 -14.70
N LYS A 129 -2.79 -1.32 -14.30
CA LYS A 129 -2.84 -1.93 -12.96
C LYS A 129 -2.57 -0.89 -11.87
N ARG A 130 -1.66 0.06 -12.09
CA ARG A 130 -1.39 1.16 -11.15
C ARG A 130 -2.63 2.02 -10.95
N LEU A 131 -3.30 2.42 -12.04
CA LEU A 131 -4.56 3.17 -11.99
C LEU A 131 -5.65 2.38 -11.27
N GLU A 132 -5.85 1.11 -11.63
CA GLU A 132 -6.82 0.21 -10.97
C GLU A 132 -6.61 0.16 -9.46
N VAL A 133 -5.36 0.04 -8.99
CA VAL A 133 -5.04 0.01 -7.56
C VAL A 133 -5.27 1.36 -6.90
N THR A 134 -4.84 2.47 -7.51
CA THR A 134 -5.08 3.80 -6.92
C THR A 134 -6.57 4.13 -6.86
N ASP A 135 -7.36 3.70 -7.85
CA ASP A 135 -8.81 3.89 -7.90
C ASP A 135 -9.50 3.08 -6.79
N ARG A 136 -9.07 1.84 -6.52
CA ARG A 136 -9.56 1.04 -5.38
C ARG A 136 -9.43 1.79 -4.06
N PHE A 137 -8.26 2.39 -3.79
CA PHE A 137 -8.05 3.18 -2.57
C PHE A 137 -8.85 4.49 -2.57
N ALA A 138 -8.97 5.18 -3.71
CA ALA A 138 -9.81 6.36 -3.82
C ALA A 138 -11.29 6.05 -3.53
N VAL A 139 -11.81 4.92 -4.02
CA VAL A 139 -13.17 4.45 -3.72
C VAL A 139 -13.35 4.19 -2.22
N LEU A 140 -12.37 3.57 -1.55
CA LEU A 140 -12.42 3.35 -0.10
C LEU A 140 -12.41 4.66 0.69
N ILE A 141 -11.55 5.62 0.31
CA ILE A 141 -11.53 6.96 0.92
C ILE A 141 -12.87 7.65 0.73
N LYS A 142 -13.40 7.65 -0.51
CA LYS A 142 -14.69 8.26 -0.84
C LYS A 142 -15.82 7.69 0.01
N LEU A 143 -15.91 6.36 0.10
CA LEU A 143 -16.94 5.68 0.90
C LEU A 143 -16.99 6.21 2.33
N HIS A 144 -15.84 6.31 2.99
CA HIS A 144 -15.80 6.77 4.38
C HIS A 144 -15.92 8.29 4.54
N LEU A 145 -15.58 9.08 3.52
CA LEU A 145 -15.91 10.51 3.49
C LEU A 145 -17.44 10.73 3.35
N ASP A 146 -18.11 9.94 2.50
CA ASP A 146 -19.58 9.98 2.38
C ASP A 146 -20.25 9.60 3.71
N GLU A 147 -19.75 8.57 4.40
CA GLU A 147 -20.19 8.20 5.75
C GLU A 147 -20.01 9.36 6.74
N ALA A 148 -18.86 10.05 6.72
CA ALA A 148 -18.58 11.18 7.59
C ALA A 148 -19.52 12.38 7.34
N ILE A 149 -19.88 12.65 6.08
CA ILE A 149 -20.91 13.65 5.74
C ILE A 149 -22.27 13.21 6.29
N ALA A 150 -22.65 11.95 6.11
CA ALA A 150 -23.95 11.43 6.53
C ALA A 150 -24.18 11.52 8.05
N VAL A 151 -23.11 11.37 8.85
CA VAL A 151 -23.19 11.49 10.31
C VAL A 151 -22.93 12.92 10.83
N GLY A 152 -22.62 13.87 9.93
CA GLY A 152 -22.42 15.28 10.27
C GLY A 152 -21.03 15.63 10.82
N ASP A 153 -20.04 14.72 10.70
CA ASP A 153 -18.66 14.97 11.16
C ASP A 153 -17.96 16.03 10.31
N ILE A 154 -18.29 16.08 9.01
CA ILE A 154 -17.72 17.03 8.05
C ILE A 154 -18.83 17.66 7.21
N ARG A 155 -18.56 18.86 6.68
CA ARG A 155 -19.48 19.54 5.77
C ARG A 155 -19.51 18.82 4.40
N PRO A 156 -20.62 18.92 3.65
CA PRO A 156 -20.68 18.39 2.30
C PRO A 156 -19.56 18.94 1.40
N VAL A 157 -18.87 18.03 0.72
CA VAL A 157 -17.79 18.31 -0.24
C VAL A 157 -17.91 17.33 -1.41
N ASP A 158 -17.23 17.60 -2.52
CA ASP A 158 -17.09 16.63 -3.60
C ASP A 158 -16.13 15.51 -3.15
N THR A 159 -16.69 14.43 -2.58
CA THR A 159 -15.92 13.31 -2.05
C THR A 159 -15.15 12.55 -3.12
N THR A 160 -15.59 12.59 -4.38
CA THR A 160 -14.87 11.99 -5.51
C THR A 160 -13.56 12.75 -5.75
N VAL A 161 -13.62 14.07 -5.92
CA VAL A 161 -12.43 14.90 -6.15
C VAL A 161 -11.49 14.86 -4.95
N VAL A 162 -12.04 14.99 -3.73
CA VAL A 162 -11.25 14.95 -2.50
C VAL A 162 -10.53 13.61 -2.34
N ALA A 163 -11.20 12.49 -2.59
CA ALA A 163 -10.58 11.16 -2.48
C ALA A 163 -9.40 10.99 -3.43
N HIS A 164 -9.52 11.45 -4.69
CA HIS A 164 -8.41 11.40 -5.65
C HIS A 164 -7.28 12.35 -5.26
N ALA A 165 -7.58 13.54 -4.72
CA ALA A 165 -6.58 14.48 -4.23
C ALA A 165 -5.80 13.90 -3.04
N TRP A 166 -6.51 13.27 -2.08
CA TRP A 166 -5.89 12.59 -0.94
C TRP A 166 -5.01 11.43 -1.41
N MET A 167 -5.52 10.60 -2.32
CA MET A 167 -4.76 9.50 -2.90
C MET A 167 -3.50 10.00 -3.62
N GLY A 168 -3.60 11.09 -4.40
CA GLY A 168 -2.45 11.72 -5.05
C GLY A 168 -1.39 12.19 -4.05
N ALA A 169 -1.81 12.86 -2.97
CA ALA A 169 -0.91 13.32 -1.92
C ALA A 169 -0.20 12.15 -1.20
N ILE A 170 -0.96 11.12 -0.82
CA ILE A 170 -0.44 9.89 -0.19
C ILE A 170 0.54 9.19 -1.14
N TYR A 171 0.12 8.95 -2.39
CA TYR A 171 0.93 8.24 -3.38
C TYR A 171 2.26 8.95 -3.63
N ASN A 172 2.23 10.27 -3.83
CA ASN A 172 3.44 11.06 -4.08
C ASN A 172 4.45 10.96 -2.92
N LEU A 173 3.97 11.07 -1.67
CA LEU A 173 4.83 10.96 -0.49
C LEU A 173 5.39 9.55 -0.30
N VAL A 174 4.58 8.52 -0.53
CA VAL A 174 5.02 7.12 -0.48
C VAL A 174 6.09 6.86 -1.54
N ILE A 175 5.86 7.25 -2.80
CA ILE A 175 6.84 7.07 -3.88
C ILE A 175 8.15 7.78 -3.56
N ARG A 176 8.08 9.05 -3.12
CA ARG A 176 9.26 9.82 -2.75
C ARG A 176 10.05 9.10 -1.66
N TRP A 177 9.41 8.76 -0.54
CA TRP A 177 10.06 8.05 0.57
C TRP A 177 10.64 6.70 0.17
N VAL A 178 9.92 5.92 -0.64
CA VAL A 178 10.41 4.63 -1.13
C VAL A 178 11.73 4.80 -1.91
N ILE A 179 11.80 5.81 -2.78
CA ILE A 179 12.97 6.13 -3.61
C ILE A 179 14.12 6.69 -2.76
N THR A 180 13.87 7.75 -1.99
CA THR A 180 14.91 8.57 -1.35
C THR A 180 15.16 8.22 0.11
N GLY A 181 14.16 7.65 0.79
CA GLY A 181 14.13 7.52 2.26
C GLY A 181 13.70 8.79 2.99
N ASP A 182 13.35 9.86 2.25
CA ASP A 182 13.03 11.19 2.78
C ASP A 182 11.72 11.74 2.18
N PRO A 183 10.80 12.30 2.99
CA PRO A 183 10.84 12.34 4.45
C PRO A 183 10.76 10.93 5.06
N PRO A 184 11.39 10.68 6.23
CA PRO A 184 11.23 9.44 6.98
C PRO A 184 9.76 9.03 7.13
N ALA A 185 9.47 7.72 7.04
CA ALA A 185 8.09 7.21 7.01
C ALA A 185 7.29 7.57 8.27
N ASP A 186 7.93 7.59 9.43
CA ASP A 186 7.34 7.98 10.71
C ASP A 186 6.96 9.46 10.77
N ARG A 187 7.59 10.33 9.97
CA ARG A 187 7.24 11.76 9.86
C ARG A 187 6.04 12.02 8.95
N ILE A 188 5.66 11.07 8.09
CA ILE A 188 4.59 11.27 7.10
C ILE A 188 3.21 11.30 7.78
N PRO A 189 2.76 10.29 8.54
CA PRO A 189 1.43 10.29 9.16
C PRO A 189 1.13 11.52 10.03
N PRO A 190 1.98 11.95 10.99
CA PRO A 190 1.65 13.06 11.88
C PRO A 190 1.53 14.41 11.16
N THR A 191 2.09 14.55 9.96
CA THR A 191 1.98 15.78 9.16
C THR A 191 0.85 15.69 8.14
N LEU A 192 0.83 14.61 7.35
CA LEU A 192 -0.11 14.46 6.24
C LEU A 192 -1.54 14.27 6.73
N VAL A 193 -1.76 13.44 7.75
CA VAL A 193 -3.13 13.10 8.18
C VAL A 193 -3.88 14.33 8.70
N PRO A 194 -3.32 15.18 9.59
CA PRO A 194 -3.97 16.43 9.97
C PRO A 194 -4.26 17.36 8.80
N LEU A 195 -3.35 17.46 7.82
CA LEU A 195 -3.55 18.29 6.62
C LEU A 195 -4.76 17.80 5.81
N LEU A 196 -4.86 16.49 5.59
CA LEU A 196 -5.98 15.87 4.87
C LEU A 196 -7.30 16.13 5.61
N LEU A 197 -7.35 15.88 6.92
CA LEU A 197 -8.55 16.11 7.74
C LEU A 197 -9.00 17.59 7.73
N ARG A 198 -8.05 18.54 7.86
CA ARG A 198 -8.35 19.97 7.76
C ARG A 198 -8.90 20.35 6.38
N SER A 199 -8.48 19.69 5.30
CA SER A 199 -8.97 19.97 3.94
C SER A 199 -10.47 19.71 3.74
N VAL A 200 -11.08 18.86 4.59
CA VAL A 200 -12.53 18.59 4.59
C VAL A 200 -13.27 19.31 5.73
N GLY A 201 -12.59 20.25 6.40
CA GLY A 201 -13.16 21.04 7.48
C GLY A 201 -13.32 20.28 8.81
N TYR A 202 -12.66 19.14 8.99
CA TYR A 202 -12.63 18.47 10.28
C TYR A 202 -11.64 19.18 11.22
N PRO A 203 -12.07 19.59 12.42
CA PRO A 203 -11.17 20.21 13.40
C PRO A 203 -10.17 19.16 13.89
N VAL A 204 -8.89 19.43 13.70
CA VAL A 204 -7.82 18.63 14.32
C VAL A 204 -7.36 19.43 15.52
N GLU A 205 -7.59 18.92 16.73
CA GLU A 205 -6.99 19.50 17.94
C GLU A 205 -5.46 19.47 17.73
N ASP A 206 -4.81 20.63 17.76
CA ASP A 206 -3.35 20.67 17.73
C ASP A 206 -2.89 20.04 19.06
N GLU A 207 -2.33 18.82 19.02
CA GLU A 207 -1.75 18.11 20.18
C GLU A 207 -0.47 18.80 20.72
N GLY A 208 -0.33 20.11 20.54
CA GLY A 208 0.87 20.88 20.80
C GLY A 208 0.84 21.82 22.00
N ASP A 209 -0.21 21.78 22.84
CA ASP A 209 -0.31 22.66 24.02
C ASP A 209 -0.84 21.90 25.24
N ARG A 210 -0.06 20.92 25.72
CA ARG A 210 -0.14 20.38 27.09
C ARG A 210 1.24 20.00 27.61
#